data_AF-A0A9J6DP87-F1
#
_entry.id   AF-A0A9J6DP87-F1
#
_cell.length_a   1.000
_cell.length_b   1.000
_cell.length_c   1.000
_cell.angle_alpha   90.00
_cell.angle_beta   90.00
_cell.angle_gamma   90.00
#
_symmetry.space_group_name_H-M   'P 1'
#
loop_
_entity.id
_entity.type
_entity.pdbx_description
1 polymer ?
#
loop_
_entity_poly.entity_id
_entity_poly.type
_entity_poly.pdbx_seq_one_letter_code
_entity_poly.pdbx_strand_id
1 'polypeptide(L)'
;MRRDLRWASVLPGKVYLDMQLIAVLFLHFGTVVMLGLKVRGYAWSSAEVPTTPDVTGSSIVGKTLYLTPFIKAGKLEHAKSLSKVGRIGADKEVTSYAGYITVNPEFNSNLFFWFVPSMPV
;
A
#
# COMPACT_ATOMS: atom_id res chain seq x y z
N MET A 1 68.35 -16.39 3.91
CA MET A 1 67.23 -15.50 4.26
C MET A 1 67.13 -14.41 3.19
N ARG A 2 66.40 -14.67 2.09
CA ARG A 2 66.12 -13.70 1.03
C ARG A 2 64.60 -13.61 0.88
N ARG A 3 64.04 -12.42 1.08
CA ARG A 3 62.68 -12.09 0.65
C ARG A 3 62.80 -11.32 -0.66
N ASP A 4 62.63 -12.10 -1.71
CA ASP A 4 62.14 -11.79 -3.05
C ASP A 4 60.95 -10.79 -3.01
N LEU A 5 61.04 -9.66 -3.72
CA LEU A 5 60.71 -9.41 -5.12
C LEU A 5 59.23 -9.06 -5.37
N ARG A 6 59.05 -8.04 -6.23
CA ARG A 6 57.91 -7.82 -7.14
C ARG A 6 56.62 -7.28 -6.51
N TRP A 7 56.63 -6.01 -6.11
CA TRP A 7 55.41 -5.24 -5.83
C TRP A 7 54.73 -4.65 -7.09
N ALA A 8 55.17 -4.97 -8.32
CA ALA A 8 54.75 -4.29 -9.54
C ALA A 8 54.00 -5.15 -10.58
N SER A 9 53.38 -6.28 -10.22
CA SER A 9 52.74 -7.14 -11.25
C SER A 9 51.53 -7.96 -10.79
N VAL A 10 50.62 -7.40 -9.98
CA VAL A 10 49.37 -8.09 -9.63
C VAL A 10 48.19 -7.11 -9.67
N LEU A 11 47.73 -6.78 -10.87
CA LEU A 11 46.32 -6.46 -11.08
C LEU A 11 45.77 -7.41 -12.16
N PRO A 12 45.36 -8.64 -11.83
CA PRO A 12 44.87 -9.58 -12.81
C PRO A 12 43.34 -9.66 -12.78
N GLY A 13 42.74 -9.30 -13.92
CA GLY A 13 41.53 -9.93 -14.47
C GLY A 13 40.16 -9.58 -13.87
N LYS A 14 40.04 -9.36 -12.55
CA LYS A 14 38.70 -9.31 -11.94
C LYS A 14 37.92 -8.03 -12.26
N VAL A 15 38.59 -6.88 -12.31
CA VAL A 15 37.97 -5.59 -12.64
C VAL A 15 37.53 -5.52 -14.11
N TYR A 16 38.25 -6.21 -15.01
CA TYR A 16 37.91 -6.27 -16.43
C TYR A 16 36.72 -7.20 -16.69
N LEU A 17 36.62 -8.34 -15.98
CA LEU A 17 35.45 -9.20 -16.04
C LEU A 17 34.20 -8.51 -15.48
N ASP A 18 34.31 -7.73 -14.41
CA ASP A 18 33.17 -6.99 -13.84
C ASP A 18 32.66 -5.89 -14.79
N MET A 19 33.55 -5.17 -15.48
CA MET A 19 33.17 -4.18 -16.50
C MET A 19 32.57 -4.84 -17.76
N GLN A 20 33.05 -6.02 -18.17
CA GLN A 20 32.47 -6.78 -19.29
C GLN A 20 31.12 -7.38 -18.93
N LEU A 21 30.91 -7.85 -17.70
CA LEU A 21 29.62 -8.38 -17.25
C LEU A 21 28.56 -7.28 -17.17
N ILE A 22 28.94 -6.09 -16.69
CA ILE A 22 28.09 -4.89 -16.70
C ILE A 22 27.77 -4.47 -18.15
N ALA A 23 28.75 -4.48 -19.06
CA ALA A 23 28.52 -4.15 -20.47
C ALA A 23 27.61 -5.19 -21.19
N VAL A 24 27.74 -6.48 -20.89
CA VAL A 24 26.88 -7.55 -21.44
C VAL A 24 25.45 -7.47 -20.87
N LEU A 25 25.30 -7.06 -19.61
CA LEU A 25 24.00 -6.74 -19.02
C LEU A 25 23.36 -5.52 -19.71
N PHE A 26 24.11 -4.45 -20.00
CA PHE A 26 23.57 -3.32 -20.78
C PHE A 26 23.23 -3.68 -22.23
N LEU A 27 23.98 -4.58 -22.87
CA LEU A 27 23.72 -5.05 -24.25
C LEU A 27 22.58 -6.07 -24.37
N HIS A 28 22.23 -6.82 -23.32
CA HIS A 28 21.12 -7.79 -23.35
C HIS A 28 19.86 -7.34 -22.60
N PHE A 29 19.95 -6.44 -21.61
CA PHE A 29 18.76 -5.89 -20.94
C PHE A 29 18.18 -4.68 -21.68
N GLY A 30 18.99 -3.94 -22.44
CA GLY A 30 18.51 -2.78 -23.22
C GLY A 30 17.60 -3.15 -24.39
N THR A 31 17.76 -4.35 -24.98
CA THR A 31 16.95 -4.80 -26.12
C THR A 31 15.55 -5.25 -25.70
N VAL A 32 15.38 -5.80 -24.49
CA VAL A 32 14.05 -6.15 -23.95
C VAL A 32 13.22 -4.89 -23.67
N VAL A 33 13.87 -3.75 -23.36
CA VAL A 33 13.20 -2.46 -23.20
C VAL A 33 12.89 -1.79 -24.56
N MET A 34 13.75 -1.96 -25.58
CA MET A 34 13.55 -1.34 -26.90
C MET A 34 12.66 -2.15 -27.86
N LEU A 35 12.50 -3.46 -27.68
CA LEU A 35 11.54 -4.27 -28.44
C LEU A 35 10.12 -4.28 -27.83
N GLY A 36 9.94 -3.65 -26.66
CA GLY A 36 8.63 -3.40 -26.04
C GLY A 36 7.94 -2.12 -26.52
N LEU A 37 8.60 -1.29 -27.34
CA LEU A 37 8.10 0.03 -27.79
C LEU A 37 7.19 -0.02 -29.03
N LYS A 38 6.58 -1.17 -29.34
CA LYS A 38 5.58 -1.24 -30.41
C LYS A 38 4.37 -2.10 -30.08
N VAL A 39 3.74 -1.82 -28.94
CA VAL A 39 2.28 -1.92 -28.82
C VAL A 39 1.74 -0.51 -28.58
N ARG A 40 1.55 0.23 -29.69
CA ARG A 40 0.68 1.43 -29.73
C ARG A 40 -0.75 0.95 -29.41
N GLY A 41 -1.11 0.96 -28.14
CA GLY A 41 -2.43 0.51 -27.69
C GLY A 41 -2.70 0.70 -26.19
N TYR A 42 -1.66 0.79 -25.36
CA TYR A 42 -1.83 1.14 -23.94
C TYR A 42 -1.31 2.55 -23.69
N ALA A 43 -1.93 3.53 -24.34
CA ALA A 43 -1.89 4.89 -23.83
C ALA A 43 -2.68 4.89 -22.52
N TRP A 44 -2.03 4.57 -21.40
CA TRP A 44 -2.53 4.96 -20.10
C TRP A 44 -2.35 6.48 -19.99
N SER A 45 -3.23 7.19 -20.70
CA SER A 45 -3.50 8.59 -20.43
C SER A 45 -3.82 8.67 -18.95
N SER A 46 -3.14 9.55 -18.23
CA SER A 46 -3.69 10.06 -16.96
C SER A 46 -4.94 10.84 -17.34
N ALA A 47 -6.01 10.14 -17.66
CA ALA A 47 -7.32 10.72 -17.70
C ALA A 47 -7.55 11.17 -16.27
N GLU A 48 -7.46 12.48 -16.06
CA GLU A 48 -8.19 13.14 -14.99
C GLU A 48 -9.55 12.44 -14.94
N VAL A 49 -9.79 11.74 -13.82
CA VAL A 49 -11.02 11.02 -13.59
C VAL A 49 -12.13 12.00 -13.92
N PRO A 50 -13.03 11.70 -14.88
CA PRO A 50 -14.09 12.63 -15.24
C PRO A 50 -14.79 13.05 -13.96
N THR A 51 -14.66 14.31 -13.58
CA THR A 51 -15.47 14.92 -12.53
C THR A 51 -16.87 15.11 -13.12
N THR A 52 -17.53 13.99 -13.37
CA THR A 52 -18.98 13.97 -13.44
C THR A 52 -19.47 14.61 -12.14
N PRO A 53 -20.52 15.46 -12.17
CA PRO A 53 -21.12 15.91 -10.93
C PRO A 53 -21.43 14.66 -10.11
N ASP A 54 -20.80 14.59 -8.94
CA ASP A 54 -20.91 13.56 -7.94
C ASP A 54 -22.39 13.29 -7.63
N VAL A 55 -22.98 12.39 -8.39
CA VAL A 55 -24.31 11.89 -8.14
C VAL A 55 -24.21 10.37 -8.20
N THR A 56 -24.19 9.79 -7.01
CA THR A 56 -24.64 8.42 -6.66
C THR A 56 -23.66 7.25 -6.81
N GLY A 57 -22.43 7.40 -6.33
CA GLY A 57 -21.61 6.28 -5.83
C GLY A 57 -21.23 6.44 -4.35
N SER A 58 -21.01 7.68 -3.91
CA SER A 58 -20.68 8.02 -2.52
C SER A 58 -21.86 7.83 -1.56
N SER A 59 -23.10 8.00 -2.02
CA SER A 59 -24.29 7.89 -1.16
C SER A 59 -24.58 6.46 -0.68
N ILE A 60 -24.08 5.44 -1.38
CA ILE A 60 -24.43 4.03 -1.10
C ILE A 60 -23.54 3.42 0.01
N VAL A 61 -22.30 3.89 0.15
CA VAL A 61 -21.27 3.24 0.99
C VAL A 61 -20.87 4.05 2.23
N GLY A 62 -21.41 5.26 2.39
CA GLY A 62 -21.11 6.13 3.53
C GLY A 62 -19.67 6.66 3.57
N LYS A 63 -19.36 7.49 4.57
CA LYS A 63 -18.00 8.01 4.81
C LYS A 63 -17.23 7.10 5.76
N THR A 64 -15.93 6.95 5.54
CA THR A 64 -15.04 6.21 6.44
C THR A 64 -15.06 6.80 7.85
N LEU A 65 -15.19 5.94 8.87
CA LEU A 65 -15.25 6.34 10.28
C LEU A 65 -13.95 6.00 11.01
N TYR A 66 -13.19 7.04 11.38
CA TYR A 66 -12.04 6.94 12.27
C TYR A 66 -12.43 7.31 13.70
N LEU A 67 -12.28 6.37 14.64
CA LEU A 67 -12.68 6.57 16.03
C LEU A 67 -11.59 7.23 16.89
N THR A 68 -10.33 7.16 16.48
CA THR A 68 -9.19 7.67 17.25
C THR A 68 -9.34 9.12 17.72
N PRO A 69 -9.83 10.09 16.91
CA PRO A 69 -10.02 11.45 17.39
C PRO A 69 -11.00 11.57 18.57
N PHE A 70 -12.08 10.79 18.53
CA PHE A 70 -13.10 10.78 19.59
C PHE A 70 -12.59 10.06 20.84
N ILE A 71 -11.88 8.94 20.68
CA ILE A 71 -11.28 8.19 21.79
C ILE A 71 -10.22 9.03 22.50
N LYS A 72 -9.31 9.67 21.76
CA LYS A 72 -8.28 10.56 22.35
C LYS A 72 -8.87 11.77 23.07
N ALA A 73 -10.02 12.26 22.62
CA ALA A 73 -10.76 13.34 23.26
C ALA A 73 -11.61 12.88 24.47
N GLY A 74 -11.57 11.61 24.85
CA GLY A 74 -12.39 11.05 25.94
C GLY A 74 -13.87 10.91 25.60
N LYS A 75 -14.28 11.12 24.35
CA LYS A 75 -15.69 11.10 23.89
C LYS A 75 -16.13 9.67 23.54
N LEU A 76 -16.02 8.74 24.50
CA LEU A 76 -16.23 7.31 24.26
C LEU A 76 -17.66 6.96 23.86
N GLU A 77 -18.66 7.52 24.56
CA GLU A 77 -20.07 7.27 24.22
C GLU A 77 -20.42 7.77 22.82
N HIS A 78 -19.87 8.92 22.41
CA HIS A 78 -20.05 9.43 21.06
C HIS A 78 -19.36 8.53 20.03
N ALA A 79 -18.13 8.09 20.29
CA ALA A 79 -17.42 7.15 19.42
C ALA A 79 -18.19 5.83 19.24
N LYS A 80 -18.74 5.29 20.33
CA LYS A 80 -19.57 4.09 20.33
C LYS A 80 -20.88 4.30 19.55
N SER A 81 -21.51 5.45 19.71
CA SER A 81 -22.74 5.76 18.97
C SER A 81 -22.48 5.88 17.46
N LEU A 82 -21.36 6.51 17.06
CA LEU A 82 -21.00 6.63 15.65
C LEU A 82 -20.63 5.29 15.01
N SER A 83 -20.04 4.37 15.77
CA SER A 83 -19.62 3.07 15.25
C SER A 83 -20.76 2.07 15.08
N LYS A 84 -21.97 2.37 15.56
CA LYS A 84 -23.12 1.47 15.44
C LYS A 84 -23.43 1.19 13.97
N VAL A 85 -23.41 -0.09 13.59
CA VAL A 85 -23.79 -0.53 12.24
C VAL A 85 -25.32 -0.50 12.12
N GLY A 86 -25.79 -0.18 10.91
CA GLY A 86 -27.21 -0.25 10.58
C GLY A 86 -27.78 -1.66 10.72
N ARG A 87 -29.09 -1.81 10.44
CA ARG A 87 -29.79 -3.09 10.59
C ARG A 87 -29.14 -4.18 9.73
N ILE A 88 -28.66 -5.24 10.38
CA ILE A 88 -28.12 -6.43 9.74
C ILE A 88 -29.09 -7.59 10.00
N GLY A 89 -29.58 -8.21 8.93
CA GLY A 89 -30.56 -9.32 8.97
C GLY A 89 -31.99 -8.88 8.67
N ALA A 90 -32.78 -9.81 8.12
CA ALA A 90 -34.18 -9.56 7.75
C ALA A 90 -35.12 -9.58 8.97
N ASP A 91 -34.88 -10.51 9.92
CA ASP A 91 -35.90 -10.87 10.91
C ASP A 91 -35.56 -10.40 12.33
N LYS A 92 -34.27 -10.32 12.67
CA LYS A 92 -33.76 -9.85 13.97
C LYS A 92 -32.58 -8.92 13.75
N GLU A 93 -32.71 -7.69 14.24
CA GLU A 93 -31.62 -6.71 14.19
C GLU A 93 -30.48 -7.15 15.11
N VAL A 94 -29.33 -7.48 14.53
CA VAL A 94 -28.11 -7.75 15.29
C VAL A 94 -27.41 -6.43 15.55
N THR A 95 -27.36 -6.02 16.82
CA THR A 95 -26.56 -4.85 17.21
C THR A 95 -25.08 -5.16 16.98
N SER A 96 -24.38 -4.31 16.24
CA SER A 96 -22.95 -4.44 16.05
C SER A 96 -22.30 -3.07 15.85
N TYR A 97 -20.98 -3.03 15.98
CA TYR A 97 -20.18 -1.80 15.93
C TYR A 97 -18.97 -2.01 15.04
N ALA A 98 -18.66 -1.08 14.15
CA ALA A 98 -17.50 -1.18 13.27
C ALA A 98 -16.83 0.17 13.06
N GLY A 99 -15.56 0.15 12.69
CA GLY A 99 -14.80 1.35 12.38
C GLY A 99 -13.30 1.11 12.37
N TYR A 100 -12.55 2.20 12.26
CA TYR A 100 -11.08 2.17 12.25
C TYR A 100 -10.52 2.84 13.50
N ILE A 101 -9.51 2.18 14.09
CA ILE A 101 -8.68 2.74 15.16
C ILE A 101 -7.27 2.89 14.62
N THR A 102 -6.75 4.12 14.58
CA THR A 102 -5.36 4.40 14.23
C THR A 102 -4.43 3.84 15.29
N VAL A 103 -3.61 2.87 14.89
CA VAL A 103 -2.60 2.21 15.74
C VAL A 103 -1.24 2.89 15.63
N ASN A 104 -0.91 3.43 14.45
CA ASN A 104 0.29 4.23 14.24
C ASN A 104 -0.04 5.45 13.36
N PRO A 105 -0.02 6.68 13.91
CA PRO A 105 -0.33 7.89 13.16
C PRO A 105 0.77 8.30 12.17
N GLU A 106 2.03 7.94 12.42
CA GLU A 106 3.17 8.28 11.54
C GLU A 106 3.02 7.64 10.16
N PHE A 107 2.58 6.38 10.14
CA PHE A 107 2.36 5.62 8.91
C PHE A 107 0.89 5.55 8.48
N ASN A 108 0.00 6.35 9.11
CA ASN A 108 -1.46 6.26 8.92
C ASN A 108 -1.96 4.80 8.96
N SER A 109 -1.41 4.00 9.88
CA SER A 109 -1.78 2.60 10.05
C SER A 109 -3.02 2.51 10.93
N ASN A 110 -4.04 1.83 10.41
CA ASN A 110 -5.35 1.74 11.04
C ASN A 110 -5.78 0.28 11.15
N LEU A 111 -6.30 -0.11 12.33
CA LEU A 111 -6.93 -1.40 12.55
C LEU A 111 -8.43 -1.25 12.33
N PHE A 112 -8.97 -2.04 11.40
CA PHE A 112 -10.41 -2.24 11.30
C PHE A 112 -10.88 -3.16 12.43
N PHE A 113 -12.04 -2.86 13.02
CA PHE A 113 -12.75 -3.79 13.88
C PHE A 113 -14.21 -3.88 13.48
N TRP A 114 -14.80 -5.04 13.77
CA TRP A 114 -16.24 -5.24 13.77
C TRP A 114 -16.59 -6.09 14.99
N PHE A 115 -17.24 -5.47 15.96
CA PHE A 115 -17.59 -6.07 17.22
C PHE A 115 -19.09 -6.36 17.28
N VAL A 116 -19.42 -7.59 17.65
CA VAL A 116 -20.79 -8.05 17.91
C VAL A 116 -20.84 -8.50 19.38
N PRO A 117 -21.59 -7.82 20.26
CA PRO A 117 -21.77 -8.28 21.63
C PRO A 117 -22.54 -9.60 21.66
N SER A 118 -22.29 -10.42 22.69
CA SER A 118 -23.11 -11.60 22.94
C SER A 118 -24.55 -11.20 23.22
N MET A 119 -25.51 -12.03 22.79
CA MET A 119 -26.89 -11.84 23.23
C MET A 119 -26.96 -12.12 24.74
N PRO A 120 -27.64 -11.26 25.53
CA PRO A 120 -27.91 -11.59 26.92
C PRO A 120 -28.71 -12.90 26.98
N VAL A 121 -28.26 -13.80 27.85
CA VAL A 121 -28.86 -15.12 28.11
C VAL A 121 -30.03 -14.96 29.05
#